data_AF-A0A5N5TJ67-F1
#
_entry.id   AF-A0A5N5TJ67-F1
#
_cell.length_a   1.000
_cell.length_b   1.000
_cell.length_c   1.000
_cell.angle_alpha   90.00
_cell.angle_beta   90.00
_cell.angle_gamma   90.00
#
_symmetry.space_group_name_H-M   'P 1'
#
loop_
_entity.id
_entity.type
_entity.pdbx_description
1 polymer ?
#
loop_
_entity_poly.entity_id
_entity_poly.type
_entity_poly.pdbx_seq_one_letter_code
_entity_poly.pdbx_strand_id
1 'polypeptide(L)'
;MVSMSADRGGARKRTALNNGQSTTGAAAPVEETPNHIVYHKMEQMVERMQDEESGVPVKTVKSFMSKIPSVFTGADLILWMLKNLNIEDQIGNI
;
A
#
# COMPACT_ATOMS: atom_id res chain seq x y z
N MET A 1 22.86 -39.82 -63.85
CA MET A 1 23.64 -40.19 -62.65
C MET A 1 23.80 -38.90 -61.86
N VAL A 2 23.15 -38.61 -60.74
CA VAL A 2 22.70 -39.41 -59.59
C VAL A 2 21.31 -38.92 -59.15
N SER A 3 20.55 -39.86 -58.59
CA SER A 3 19.22 -39.72 -58.00
C SER A 3 19.30 -39.27 -56.53
N MET A 4 18.15 -38.85 -56.00
CA MET A 4 17.77 -38.76 -54.57
C MET A 4 18.20 -37.49 -53.82
N SER A 5 17.43 -36.93 -52.89
CA SER A 5 16.05 -37.14 -52.45
C SER A 5 15.66 -35.93 -51.60
N ALA A 6 14.35 -35.65 -51.52
CA ALA A 6 13.79 -34.64 -50.65
C ALA A 6 13.89 -35.05 -49.17
N ASP A 7 14.15 -34.09 -48.28
CA ASP A 7 13.57 -34.11 -46.95
C ASP A 7 13.11 -32.70 -46.55
N ARG A 8 11.98 -32.68 -45.83
CA ARG A 8 11.07 -31.56 -45.59
C ARG A 8 11.36 -30.94 -44.23
N GLY A 9 11.09 -29.64 -44.10
CA GLY A 9 10.51 -29.12 -42.86
C GLY A 9 11.03 -27.76 -42.43
N GLY A 10 10.12 -26.78 -42.36
CA GLY A 10 10.39 -25.50 -41.71
C GLY A 10 9.60 -24.34 -42.30
N ALA A 11 8.28 -24.32 -42.04
CA ALA A 11 7.39 -23.24 -42.46
C ALA A 11 7.86 -21.87 -41.92
N ARG A 12 8.30 -20.97 -42.80
CA ARG A 12 8.51 -19.56 -42.49
C ARG A 12 7.16 -18.85 -42.43
N LYS A 13 6.62 -18.70 -41.23
CA LYS A 13 5.44 -17.88 -40.97
C LYS A 13 5.85 -16.40 -40.99
N ARG A 14 5.41 -15.70 -42.03
CA ARG A 14 5.41 -14.23 -42.12
C ARG A 14 4.43 -13.70 -41.07
N THR A 15 4.85 -12.72 -40.26
CA THR A 15 3.93 -11.74 -39.67
C THR A 15 4.65 -10.42 -39.50
N ALA A 16 4.07 -9.41 -40.14
CA ALA A 16 4.44 -8.01 -40.16
C ALA A 16 4.42 -7.40 -38.75
N LEU A 17 5.30 -6.41 -38.53
CA LEU A 17 5.11 -5.41 -37.49
C LEU A 17 3.77 -4.71 -37.71
N ASN A 18 2.92 -4.69 -36.69
CA ASN A 18 1.90 -3.66 -36.57
C ASN A 18 1.92 -3.13 -35.13
N ASN A 19 2.40 -1.90 -35.01
CA ASN A 19 2.40 -1.08 -33.82
C ASN A 19 0.96 -0.59 -33.57
N GLY A 20 0.28 -1.22 -32.61
CA GLY A 20 -1.08 -0.87 -32.18
C GLY A 20 -1.10 -0.74 -30.66
N GLN A 21 -1.11 0.50 -30.21
CA GLN A 21 -1.13 0.94 -28.83
C GLN A 21 -2.41 0.50 -28.08
N SER A 22 -2.24 -0.10 -26.90
CA SER A 22 -3.29 -0.26 -25.87
C SER A 22 -2.58 -0.51 -24.53
N THR A 23 -2.37 0.53 -23.71
CA THR A 23 -3.20 0.89 -22.54
C THR A 23 -3.39 -0.23 -21.52
N THR A 24 -2.40 -0.43 -20.66
CA THR A 24 -2.60 -0.77 -19.24
C THR A 24 -1.34 -0.32 -18.50
N GLY A 25 -1.47 0.68 -17.62
CA GLY A 25 -0.39 1.11 -16.74
C GLY A 25 -0.02 0.00 -15.78
N ALA A 26 0.98 -0.80 -16.13
CA ALA A 26 1.65 -1.69 -15.22
C ALA A 26 2.34 -0.82 -14.18
N ALA A 27 1.91 -0.93 -12.92
CA ALA A 27 2.64 -0.36 -11.79
C ALA A 27 4.10 -0.82 -11.91
N ALA A 28 5.01 0.15 -12.02
CA ALA A 28 6.44 -0.14 -11.92
C ALA A 28 6.69 -0.92 -10.63
N PRO A 29 7.62 -1.89 -10.60
CA PRO A 29 8.02 -2.51 -9.35
C PRO A 29 8.52 -1.41 -8.43
N VAL A 30 7.78 -1.15 -7.35
CA VAL A 30 8.22 -0.24 -6.29
C VAL A 30 9.51 -0.85 -5.79
N GLU A 31 10.66 -0.21 -6.10
CA GLU A 31 11.92 -0.63 -5.52
C GLU A 31 11.75 -0.62 -4.01
N GLU A 32 11.81 -1.80 -3.39
CA GLU A 32 11.71 -1.97 -1.94
C GLU A 32 12.96 -1.34 -1.30
N THR A 33 12.93 -0.02 -1.16
CA THR A 33 13.94 0.71 -0.40
C THR A 33 13.91 0.18 1.04
N PRO A 34 15.05 0.17 1.77
CA PRO A 34 15.11 -0.35 3.14
C PRO A 34 14.05 0.24 4.10
N ASN A 35 13.57 1.46 3.82
CA ASN A 35 12.57 2.16 4.64
C ASN A 35 11.13 1.68 4.37
N HIS A 36 10.87 0.92 3.31
CA HIS A 36 9.51 0.52 2.91
C HIS A 36 8.81 -0.32 3.99
N ILE A 37 9.57 -1.16 4.70
CA ILE A 37 9.06 -1.98 5.81
C ILE A 37 8.49 -1.11 6.94
N VAL A 38 9.09 0.05 7.21
CA VAL A 38 8.61 0.98 8.25
C VAL A 38 7.28 1.57 7.84
N TYR A 39 7.16 2.05 6.60
CA TYR A 39 5.90 2.61 6.09
C TYR A 39 4.79 1.59 6.09
N HIS A 40 5.06 0.36 5.66
CA HIS A 40 4.06 -0.71 5.65
C HIS A 40 3.54 -1.04 7.06
N LYS A 41 4.43 -1.06 8.07
CA LYS A 41 4.01 -1.24 9.48
C LYS A 41 3.21 -0.05 9.99
N MET A 42 3.57 1.18 9.61
CA MET A 42 2.81 2.38 9.98
C MET A 42 1.42 2.38 9.36
N GLU A 43 1.29 1.96 8.10
CA GLU A 43 0.00 1.84 7.41
C GLU A 43 -0.93 0.85 8.11
N GLN A 44 -0.43 -0.34 8.49
CA GLN A 44 -1.20 -1.30 9.29
C GLN A 44 -1.65 -0.73 10.65
N MET A 45 -0.87 0.15 11.27
CA MET A 45 -1.31 0.83 12.49
C MET A 45 -2.41 1.86 12.20
N VAL A 46 -2.25 2.66 11.15
CA VAL A 46 -3.21 3.67 10.72
C VAL A 46 -4.54 3.04 10.29
N GLU A 47 -4.54 1.85 9.68
CA GLU A 47 -5.76 1.08 9.40
C GLU A 47 -6.53 0.76 10.68
N ARG A 48 -5.85 0.26 11.72
CA ARG A 48 -6.49 -0.04 13.02
C ARG A 48 -6.96 1.22 13.74
N MET A 49 -6.25 2.33 13.58
CA MET A 49 -6.66 3.62 14.16
C MET A 49 -7.98 4.15 13.57
N GLN A 50 -8.33 3.72 12.35
CA GLN A 50 -9.54 4.16 11.64
C GLN A 50 -10.74 3.23 11.85
N ASP A 51 -10.58 2.14 12.60
CA ASP A 51 -11.67 1.21 12.89
C ASP A 51 -12.84 1.93 13.58
N GLU A 52 -14.08 1.66 13.13
CA GLU A 52 -15.27 2.40 13.58
C GLU A 52 -15.59 2.14 15.06
N GLU A 53 -15.25 0.97 15.59
CA GLU A 53 -15.60 0.55 16.95
C GLU A 53 -14.41 0.68 17.92
N SER A 54 -13.22 0.31 17.47
CA SER A 54 -12.02 0.17 18.29
C SER A 54 -10.92 1.18 17.96
N GLY A 55 -11.11 2.02 16.95
CA GLY A 55 -10.16 3.05 16.51
C GLY A 55 -10.04 4.25 17.45
N VAL A 56 -9.32 5.26 17.00
CA VAL A 56 -9.16 6.53 17.74
C VAL A 56 -10.46 7.32 17.64
N PRO A 57 -11.04 7.81 18.76
CA PRO A 57 -12.32 8.52 18.72
C PRO A 57 -12.20 9.85 17.98
N VAL A 58 -12.98 9.99 16.92
CA VAL A 58 -13.05 11.20 16.09
C VAL A 58 -14.29 12.02 16.44
N LYS A 59 -14.12 13.32 16.63
CA LYS A 59 -15.18 14.26 17.05
C LYS A 59 -15.17 15.53 16.23
N THR A 60 -16.29 16.25 16.28
CA THR A 60 -16.36 17.66 15.86
C THR A 60 -16.23 18.54 17.09
N VAL A 61 -15.24 19.43 17.11
CA VAL A 61 -15.07 20.39 18.21
C VAL A 61 -15.62 21.75 17.82
N LYS A 62 -16.15 22.49 18.80
CA LYS A 62 -16.65 23.86 18.63
C LYS A 62 -15.84 24.81 19.52
N SER A 63 -15.25 25.83 18.91
CA SER A 63 -14.75 27.03 19.60
C SER A 63 -15.68 28.21 19.29
N PHE A 64 -15.58 29.31 20.04
CA PHE A 64 -16.59 30.39 20.18
C PHE A 64 -17.22 30.92 18.86
N MET A 65 -16.60 30.73 17.69
CA MET A 65 -17.23 30.93 16.36
C MET A 65 -16.82 29.90 15.28
N SER A 66 -16.08 28.83 15.63
CA SER A 66 -15.52 27.87 14.68
C SER A 66 -15.94 26.44 15.00
N LYS A 67 -16.19 25.63 13.97
CA LYS A 67 -16.36 24.17 14.09
C LYS A 67 -15.28 23.48 13.28
N ILE A 68 -14.62 22.49 13.88
CA ILE A 68 -13.61 21.68 13.21
C ILE A 68 -14.08 20.22 13.27
N PRO A 69 -14.55 19.67 12.14
CA PRO A 69 -14.93 18.26 12.07
C PRO A 69 -13.68 17.37 11.97
N SER A 70 -13.89 16.08 12.20
CA SER A 70 -12.91 15.04 11.94
C SER A 70 -11.59 15.22 12.68
N VAL A 71 -11.65 15.54 13.98
CA VAL A 71 -10.45 15.69 14.84
C VAL A 71 -10.46 14.71 16.00
N PHE A 72 -9.26 14.37 16.48
CA PHE A 72 -9.02 13.66 17.74
C PHE A 72 -7.98 14.45 18.55
N THR A 73 -7.89 14.18 19.86
CA THR A 73 -6.86 14.82 20.70
C THR A 73 -5.61 13.94 20.80
N GLY A 74 -4.47 14.55 21.15
CA GLY A 74 -3.25 13.79 21.44
C GLY A 74 -3.44 12.77 22.57
N ALA A 75 -4.25 13.10 23.59
CA ALA A 75 -4.59 12.17 24.67
C ALA A 75 -5.38 10.95 24.15
N ASP A 76 -6.38 11.18 23.29
CA ASP A 76 -7.16 10.10 22.66
C ASP A 76 -6.25 9.13 21.89
N LEU A 77 -5.25 9.68 21.17
CA LEU A 77 -4.26 8.88 20.45
C LEU A 77 -3.39 8.05 21.40
N ILE A 78 -2.80 8.66 22.44
CA ILE A 78 -1.93 7.95 23.38
C ILE A 78 -2.70 6.84 24.11
N LEU A 79 -3.92 7.11 24.57
CA LEU A 79 -4.76 6.10 25.22
C LEU A 79 -5.06 4.92 24.28
N TRP A 80 -5.34 5.21 23.01
CA TRP A 80 -5.54 4.16 22.01
C TRP A 80 -4.27 3.32 21.80
N MET A 81 -3.10 3.95 21.73
CA MET A 81 -1.82 3.25 21.56
C MET A 81 -1.50 2.34 22.75
N LEU A 82 -1.68 2.83 23.99
CA LEU A 82 -1.49 2.04 25.20
C LEU A 82 -2.36 0.78 25.20
N LYS A 83 -3.63 0.91 24.80
CA LYS A 83 -4.59 -0.20 24.75
C LYS A 83 -4.28 -1.22 23.64
N ASN A 84 -3.90 -0.75 22.45
CA ASN A 84 -3.87 -1.58 21.23
C ASN A 84 -2.48 -2.04 20.79
N LEU A 85 -1.41 -1.45 21.33
CA LEU A 85 -0.02 -1.75 20.92
C LEU A 85 0.84 -2.36 22.05
N ASN A 86 0.23 -2.79 23.17
CA ASN A 86 0.93 -3.35 24.33
C ASN A 86 2.08 -2.47 24.83
N ILE A 87 1.87 -1.16 24.85
CA ILE A 87 2.84 -0.20 25.35
C ILE A 87 2.63 -0.07 26.86
N GLU A 88 3.66 -0.39 27.63
CA GLU A 88 3.67 -0.14 29.07
C GLU A 88 3.95 1.35 29.33
N ASP A 89 3.25 1.91 30.30
CA ASP A 89 3.47 3.29 30.72
C ASP A 89 4.83 3.40 31.40
N GLN A 90 5.81 3.99 30.74
CA GLN A 90 7.16 4.19 31.29
C GLN A 90 7.20 5.35 32.30
N ILE A 91 6.21 5.43 33.19
CA ILE A 91 6.25 6.32 34.35
C ILE A 91 7.02 5.58 35.46
N GLY A 92 8.34 5.79 35.49
CA GLY A 92 9.09 5.66 36.75
C GLY A 92 10.29 4.73 36.79
N ASN A 93 11.27 4.89 35.89
CA ASN A 93 12.67 4.58 36.21
C ASN A 93 13.55 5.82 35.98
N ILE A 94 13.37 6.85 36.82
CA ILE A 94 14.35 7.92 37.05
C ILE A 94 14.35 8.26 38.53
#